data_AF-A0A3A4RPB4-F1
#
_entry.id   AF-A0A3A4RPB4-F1
#
_cell.length_a   1.000
_cell.length_b   1.000
_cell.length_c   1.000
_cell.angle_alpha   90.00
_cell.angle_beta   90.00
_cell.angle_gamma   90.00
#
_symmetry.space_group_name_H-M   'P 1'
#
loop_
_entity.id
_entity.type
_entity.pdbx_description
1 polymer ?
#
loop_
_entity_poly.entity_id
_entity_poly.type
_entity_poly.pdbx_seq_one_letter_code
_entity_poly.pdbx_strand_id
1 'polypeptide(L)'
;MALFLLNLYLLIYFIRPAEWIPALQSPWQLYVGILSLLLIVGTFIKKPDLFKKDKFGIYIFIFFLICLVSKIATGWFGGTWIFFQEFLPSIVVYYLTVIACDSLKKCQSLLFFLCMLACFFSVHAIMQITTGSGFGGLLPIYRSGDLLQACWYGVFNDPNDLGLALVVIMPYIVYQALRYRILYILFFALILGGIYCTNSRGTLVSLLAGLGMFFIFKKKSMKGLIIAGFMAVALFLFGPSRVSEINTVDASSYGRIDAWYAGLKMMQSSPLIGVGPGAFTDHHPITAHNSYVLAAAETGFLGLMFYNGAILIPILLGARVLFQEKENENFELMASILSCAIAGAVSICFISRTYIMVPYMMSGILYSVFHSVAPDRLTNEMQTRLSIKHLFLVSFLMLFLFYLAIVFFL
;
A
#
# COMPACT_ATOMS: atom_id res chain seq x y z
N MET A 1 1.55 -13.77 21.58
CA MET A 1 2.87 -13.11 21.45
C MET A 1 3.04 -12.42 20.10
N ALA A 2 3.11 -13.15 18.96
CA ALA A 2 3.38 -12.54 17.64
C ALA A 2 2.41 -11.43 17.23
N LEU A 3 1.09 -11.62 17.38
CA LEU A 3 0.10 -10.59 17.06
C LEU A 3 0.21 -9.33 17.93
N PHE A 4 0.53 -9.49 19.22
CA PHE A 4 0.77 -8.35 20.10
C PHE A 4 1.99 -7.55 19.63
N LEU A 5 3.08 -8.24 19.29
CA LEU A 5 4.30 -7.61 18.78
C LEU A 5 4.04 -6.91 17.44
N LEU A 6 3.25 -7.49 16.55
CA LEU A 6 2.82 -6.85 15.31
C LEU A 6 2.03 -5.58 15.56
N ASN A 7 1.01 -5.62 16.43
CA ASN A 7 0.21 -4.45 16.74
C ASN A 7 1.07 -3.35 17.38
N LEU A 8 2.00 -3.71 18.26
CA LEU A 8 2.94 -2.76 18.84
C LEU A 8 3.89 -2.18 17.78
N TYR A 9 4.39 -3.00 16.87
CA TYR A 9 5.25 -2.58 15.76
C TYR A 9 4.55 -1.56 14.87
N LEU A 10 3.31 -1.86 14.47
CA LEU A 10 2.47 -0.96 13.67
C LEU A 10 2.11 0.33 14.42
N LEU A 11 1.78 0.23 15.71
CA LEU A 11 1.49 1.39 16.55
C LEU A 11 2.69 2.33 16.59
N ILE A 12 3.88 1.82 16.89
CA ILE A 12 5.09 2.62 17.01
C ILE A 12 5.51 3.21 15.65
N TYR A 13 5.40 2.45 14.57
CA TYR A 13 5.77 2.96 13.24
C TYR A 13 4.77 3.98 12.69
N PHE A 14 3.47 3.76 12.86
CA PHE A 14 2.44 4.64 12.29
C PHE A 14 2.11 5.83 13.20
N ILE A 15 1.94 5.63 14.51
CA ILE A 15 1.58 6.72 15.43
C ILE A 15 2.79 7.58 15.79
N ARG A 16 4.00 6.99 15.79
CA ARG A 16 5.27 7.70 16.11
C ARG A 16 5.16 8.59 17.37
N PRO A 17 4.70 8.05 18.52
CA PRO A 17 4.42 8.87 19.70
C PRO A 17 5.63 9.66 20.20
N ALA A 18 6.85 9.17 19.95
CA ALA A 18 8.10 9.86 20.28
C ALA A 18 8.27 11.23 19.59
N GLU A 19 7.57 11.48 18.47
CA GLU A 19 7.73 12.74 17.72
C GLU A 19 6.88 13.89 18.25
N TRP A 20 5.82 13.58 18.99
CA TRP A 20 4.83 14.58 19.38
C TRP A 20 4.36 14.47 20.83
N ILE A 21 4.80 13.44 21.56
CA ILE A 21 4.62 13.33 23.01
C ILE A 21 6.00 13.41 23.66
N PRO A 22 6.39 14.57 24.24
CA PRO A 22 7.72 14.74 24.84
C PRO A 22 8.09 13.66 25.87
N ALA A 23 7.13 13.20 26.67
CA ALA A 23 7.33 12.14 27.67
C ALA A 23 7.67 10.76 27.07
N LEU A 24 7.48 10.56 25.76
CA LEU A 24 7.71 9.30 25.06
C LEU A 24 8.87 9.39 24.07
N GLN A 25 9.74 10.40 24.15
CA GLN A 25 10.93 10.51 23.32
C GLN A 25 11.90 9.36 23.59
N SER A 26 11.92 8.37 22.69
CA SER A 26 12.79 7.20 22.76
C SER A 26 12.85 6.53 21.38
N PRO A 27 13.90 5.77 21.04
CA PRO A 27 13.99 5.05 19.77
C PRO A 27 13.13 3.77 19.77
N TRP A 28 11.83 3.89 20.05
CA TRP A 28 10.91 2.76 20.15
C TRP A 28 10.89 1.89 18.89
N GLN A 29 11.01 2.49 17.71
CA GLN A 29 11.07 1.75 16.44
C GLN A 29 12.23 0.74 16.43
N LEU A 30 13.39 1.12 16.98
CA LEU A 30 14.56 0.26 17.07
C LEU A 30 14.30 -0.92 18.02
N TYR A 31 13.79 -0.66 19.23
CA TYR A 31 13.54 -1.70 20.22
C TYR A 31 12.53 -2.73 19.72
N VAL A 32 11.37 -2.28 19.21
CA VAL A 32 10.33 -3.17 18.70
C VAL A 32 10.79 -3.84 17.40
N GLY A 33 11.59 -3.16 16.58
CA GLY A 33 12.21 -3.74 15.38
C GLY A 33 13.16 -4.89 15.70
N ILE A 34 14.04 -4.74 16.69
CA ILE A 34 14.96 -5.82 17.13
C ILE A 34 14.15 -7.02 17.64
N LEU A 35 13.16 -6.80 18.51
CA LEU A 35 12.30 -7.89 19.01
C LEU A 35 11.57 -8.61 17.87
N SER A 36 11.11 -7.86 16.87
CA SER A 36 10.43 -8.42 15.69
C SER A 36 11.38 -9.26 14.84
N LEU A 37 12.61 -8.78 14.63
CA LEU A 37 13.65 -9.55 13.93
C LEU A 37 14.03 -10.82 14.67
N LEU A 38 14.20 -10.77 16.00
CA LEU A 38 14.48 -11.95 16.82
C LEU A 38 13.36 -12.99 16.71
N LEU A 39 12.09 -12.55 16.70
CA LEU A 39 10.95 -13.44 16.50
C LEU A 39 10.95 -14.06 15.09
N ILE A 40 11.23 -13.27 14.05
CA ILE A 40 11.30 -13.74 12.66
C ILE A 40 12.42 -14.77 12.51
N VAL A 41 13.64 -14.45 12.96
CA VAL A 41 14.80 -15.36 12.89
C VAL A 41 14.56 -16.62 13.71
N GLY A 42 14.04 -16.50 14.93
CA GLY A 42 13.68 -17.65 15.75
C GLY A 42 12.62 -18.54 15.10
N THR A 43 11.67 -17.95 14.38
CA THR A 43 10.66 -18.70 13.61
C THR A 43 11.27 -19.33 12.37
N PHE A 44 12.18 -18.67 11.67
CA PHE A 44 12.91 -19.22 10.53
C PHE A 44 13.71 -20.47 10.90
N ILE A 45 14.41 -20.43 12.03
CA ILE A 45 15.17 -21.58 12.54
C ILE A 45 14.23 -22.74 12.91
N LYS A 46 13.10 -22.46 13.56
CA LYS A 46 12.16 -23.50 14.03
C LYS A 46 11.22 -24.05 12.95
N LYS A 47 10.85 -23.22 11.97
CA LYS A 47 9.84 -23.50 10.93
C LYS A 47 10.31 -22.99 9.55
N PRO A 48 11.44 -23.49 9.02
CA PRO A 48 12.00 -23.00 7.75
C PRO A 48 11.04 -23.19 6.57
N ASP A 49 10.18 -24.20 6.61
CA ASP A 49 9.23 -24.49 5.54
C ASP A 49 8.15 -23.40 5.37
N LEU A 50 7.85 -22.63 6.43
CA LEU A 50 6.96 -21.47 6.35
C LEU A 50 7.51 -20.44 5.35
N PHE A 51 8.82 -20.22 5.37
CA PHE A 51 9.51 -19.24 4.52
C PHE A 51 9.80 -19.79 3.12
N LYS A 52 10.11 -21.09 3.00
CA LYS A 52 10.36 -21.73 1.70
C LYS A 52 9.12 -21.79 0.81
N LYS A 53 7.94 -21.99 1.43
CA LYS A 53 6.66 -22.02 0.72
C LYS A 53 6.16 -20.62 0.37
N ASP A 54 6.55 -19.61 1.15
CA ASP A 54 6.13 -18.24 0.95
C ASP A 54 6.88 -17.56 -0.23
N LYS A 55 6.35 -17.75 -1.44
CA LYS A 55 6.88 -17.13 -2.65
C LYS A 55 6.77 -15.60 -2.64
N PHE A 56 5.77 -15.02 -1.99
CA PHE A 56 5.62 -13.57 -1.96
C PHE A 56 6.71 -12.95 -1.09
N GLY A 57 6.99 -13.55 0.06
CA GLY A 57 8.15 -13.21 0.89
C GLY A 57 9.47 -13.33 0.14
N ILE A 58 9.65 -14.41 -0.65
CA ILE A 58 10.83 -14.57 -1.52
C ILE A 58 10.93 -13.43 -2.54
N TYR A 59 9.84 -13.01 -3.18
CA TYR A 59 9.88 -11.88 -4.11
C TYR A 59 10.23 -10.55 -3.44
N ILE A 60 9.69 -10.30 -2.24
CA ILE A 60 10.03 -9.12 -1.44
C ILE A 60 11.52 -9.13 -1.09
N PHE A 61 12.03 -10.28 -0.66
CA PHE A 61 13.44 -10.43 -0.31
C PHE A 61 14.37 -10.25 -1.52
N ILE A 62 14.04 -10.85 -2.67
CA ILE A 62 14.82 -10.65 -3.90
C ILE A 62 14.75 -9.19 -4.36
N PHE A 63 13.58 -8.55 -4.29
CA PHE A 63 13.44 -7.13 -4.60
C PHE A 63 14.34 -6.27 -3.70
N PHE A 64 14.38 -6.56 -2.40
CA PHE A 64 15.28 -5.90 -1.47
C PHE A 64 16.75 -6.07 -1.84
N LEU A 65 17.18 -7.28 -2.19
CA LEU A 65 18.55 -7.52 -2.65
C LEU A 65 18.87 -6.74 -3.92
N ILE A 66 17.94 -6.66 -4.88
CA ILE A 66 18.11 -5.86 -6.10
C ILE A 66 18.25 -4.38 -5.76
N CYS A 67 17.46 -3.86 -4.82
CA CYS A 67 17.58 -2.47 -4.37
C CYS A 67 18.96 -2.19 -3.77
N LEU A 68 19.49 -3.10 -2.95
CA LEU A 68 20.84 -2.97 -2.38
C LEU A 68 21.92 -3.01 -3.46
N VAL A 69 21.84 -3.96 -4.39
CA VAL A 69 22.78 -4.07 -5.52
C VAL A 69 22.75 -2.82 -6.38
N SER A 70 21.54 -2.33 -6.70
CA SER A 70 21.33 -1.10 -7.45
C SER A 70 21.94 0.11 -6.73
N LYS A 71 21.70 0.27 -5.42
CA LYS A 71 22.28 1.36 -4.64
C LYS A 71 23.81 1.26 -4.56
N ILE A 72 24.36 0.06 -4.35
CA ILE A 72 25.81 -0.17 -4.34
C ILE A 72 26.43 0.19 -5.70
N ALA A 73 25.75 -0.10 -6.81
CA ALA A 73 26.22 0.21 -8.16
C ALA A 73 26.38 1.73 -8.41
N THR A 74 25.74 2.58 -7.61
CA THR A 74 25.96 4.05 -7.66
C THR A 74 27.32 4.48 -7.10
N GLY A 75 28.03 3.60 -6.39
CA GLY A 75 29.29 3.91 -5.70
C GLY A 75 29.12 4.54 -4.32
N TRP A 76 27.90 4.88 -3.89
CA TRP A 76 27.64 5.52 -2.60
C TRP A 76 27.24 4.52 -1.50
N PHE A 77 28.24 3.89 -0.87
CA PHE A 77 28.02 2.91 0.20
C PHE A 77 27.26 3.44 1.43
N GLY A 78 27.48 4.72 1.80
CA GLY A 78 26.76 5.35 2.90
C GLY A 78 25.25 5.42 2.65
N GLY A 79 24.86 5.71 1.40
CA GLY A 79 23.46 5.71 0.97
C GLY A 79 22.82 4.32 1.02
N THR A 80 23.59 3.25 0.81
CA THR A 80 23.10 1.87 0.94
C THR A 80 22.67 1.55 2.37
N TRP A 81 23.43 2.02 3.39
CA TRP A 81 23.05 1.81 4.79
C TRP A 81 21.78 2.58 5.18
N ILE A 82 21.65 3.81 4.72
CA ILE A 82 20.44 4.63 4.93
C ILE A 82 19.22 3.92 4.30
N PHE A 83 19.33 3.52 3.04
CA PHE A 83 18.27 2.80 2.35
C PHE A 83 17.91 1.47 3.04
N PHE A 84 18.90 0.73 3.51
CA PHE A 84 18.68 -0.50 4.28
C PHE A 84 17.77 -0.22 5.50
N GLN A 85 18.05 0.83 6.27
CA GLN A 85 17.24 1.20 7.43
C GLN A 85 15.83 1.66 7.06
N GLU A 86 15.66 2.32 5.91
CA GLU A 86 14.37 2.78 5.43
C GLU A 86 13.47 1.64 4.93
N PHE A 87 14.04 0.65 4.23
CA PHE A 87 13.27 -0.43 3.62
C PHE A 87 13.11 -1.65 4.53
N LEU A 88 14.02 -1.87 5.49
CA LEU A 88 13.94 -2.98 6.45
C LEU A 88 12.58 -3.09 7.16
N PRO A 89 11.93 -2.00 7.60
CA PRO A 89 10.60 -2.05 8.20
C PRO A 89 9.53 -2.73 7.34
N SER A 90 9.59 -2.54 6.03
CA SER A 90 8.63 -3.12 5.08
C SER A 90 8.80 -4.64 4.95
N ILE A 91 10.03 -5.14 5.06
CA ILE A 91 10.32 -6.58 5.09
C ILE A 91 9.88 -7.18 6.42
N VAL A 92 10.18 -6.50 7.52
CA VAL A 92 9.80 -6.92 8.87
C VAL A 92 8.29 -7.02 9.00
N VAL A 93 7.53 -6.00 8.58
CA VAL A 93 6.06 -6.04 8.71
C VAL A 93 5.45 -7.18 7.90
N TYR A 94 6.00 -7.48 6.72
CA TYR A 94 5.52 -8.58 5.89
C TYR A 94 5.63 -9.92 6.64
N TYR A 95 6.86 -10.29 7.04
CA TYR A 95 7.07 -11.57 7.72
C TYR A 95 6.42 -11.62 9.10
N LEU A 96 6.41 -10.50 9.84
CA LEU A 96 5.73 -10.42 11.13
C LEU A 96 4.22 -10.60 10.97
N THR A 97 3.62 -10.09 9.89
CA THR A 97 2.21 -10.33 9.54
C THR A 97 1.96 -11.80 9.27
N VAL A 98 2.78 -12.44 8.41
CA VAL A 98 2.64 -13.86 8.09
C VAL A 98 2.74 -14.75 9.33
N ILE A 99 3.68 -14.45 10.24
CA ILE A 99 3.88 -15.20 11.49
C ILE A 99 2.75 -14.94 12.49
N ALA A 100 2.29 -13.69 12.60
CA ALA A 100 1.26 -13.31 13.57
C ALA A 100 -0.14 -13.77 13.16
N CYS A 101 -0.44 -13.73 11.86
CA CYS A 101 -1.74 -14.02 11.28
C CYS A 101 -1.84 -15.49 10.81
N ASP A 102 -1.63 -16.42 11.74
CA ASP A 102 -1.68 -17.87 11.51
C ASP A 102 -3.12 -18.45 11.52
N SER A 103 -4.13 -17.60 11.68
CA SER A 103 -5.54 -18.00 11.74
C SER A 103 -6.44 -16.83 11.35
N LEU A 104 -7.64 -17.15 10.86
CA LEU A 104 -8.60 -16.16 10.40
C LEU A 104 -8.99 -15.15 11.49
N LYS A 105 -9.15 -15.63 12.74
CA LYS A 105 -9.44 -14.77 13.90
C LYS A 105 -8.35 -13.73 14.13
N LYS A 106 -7.07 -14.11 13.99
CA LYS A 106 -5.95 -13.17 14.14
C LYS A 106 -5.86 -12.19 12.97
N CYS A 107 -6.15 -12.64 11.74
CA CYS A 107 -6.25 -11.74 10.58
C CYS A 107 -7.33 -10.67 10.80
N GLN A 108 -8.52 -11.09 11.25
CA GLN A 108 -9.63 -10.16 11.55
C GLN A 108 -9.31 -9.23 12.73
N SER A 109 -8.59 -9.72 13.75
CA SER A 109 -8.12 -8.89 14.86
C SER A 109 -7.13 -7.82 14.40
N LEU A 110 -6.19 -8.16 13.51
CA LEU A 110 -5.29 -7.19 12.89
C LEU A 110 -6.07 -6.16 12.05
N LEU A 111 -7.01 -6.60 11.22
CA LEU A 111 -7.84 -5.69 10.41
C LEU A 111 -8.68 -4.74 11.28
N PHE A 112 -9.24 -5.23 12.38
CA PHE A 112 -9.93 -4.40 13.36
C PHE A 112 -8.99 -3.36 13.99
N PHE A 113 -7.77 -3.78 14.35
CA PHE A 113 -6.75 -2.86 14.86
C PHE A 113 -6.37 -1.79 13.83
N LEU A 114 -6.25 -2.15 12.54
CA LEU A 114 -6.04 -1.20 11.46
C LEU A 114 -7.21 -0.22 11.29
N CYS A 115 -8.47 -0.67 11.45
CA CYS A 115 -9.63 0.25 11.50
C CYS A 115 -9.51 1.27 12.64
N MET A 116 -9.06 0.83 13.82
CA MET A 116 -8.86 1.72 14.98
C MET A 116 -7.77 2.78 14.69
N LEU A 117 -6.65 2.37 14.09
CA LEU A 117 -5.60 3.31 13.66
C LEU A 117 -6.11 4.29 12.60
N ALA A 118 -6.87 3.81 11.61
CA ALA A 118 -7.46 4.68 10.59
C ALA A 118 -8.47 5.67 11.21
N CYS A 119 -9.26 5.26 12.20
CA CYS A 119 -10.13 6.17 12.95
C CYS A 119 -9.33 7.22 13.71
N PHE A 120 -8.25 6.83 14.40
CA PHE A 120 -7.35 7.77 15.08
C PHE A 120 -6.80 8.83 14.12
N PHE A 121 -6.31 8.41 12.95
CA PHE A 121 -5.81 9.31 11.91
C PHE A 121 -6.90 10.21 11.33
N SER A 122 -8.13 9.71 11.24
CA SER A 122 -9.24 10.49 10.72
C SER A 122 -9.70 11.56 11.72
N VAL A 123 -9.71 11.26 13.02
CA VAL A 123 -9.90 12.27 14.07
C VAL A 123 -8.83 13.35 13.98
N HIS A 124 -7.56 12.94 13.83
CA HIS A 124 -6.47 13.89 13.62
C HIS A 124 -6.71 14.79 12.40
N ALA A 125 -7.02 14.19 11.24
CA ALA A 125 -7.21 14.91 9.99
C ALA A 125 -8.35 15.92 10.06
N ILE A 126 -9.49 15.51 10.64
CA ILE A 126 -10.64 16.40 10.85
C ILE A 126 -10.28 17.54 11.80
N MET A 127 -9.61 17.23 12.91
CA MET A 127 -9.15 18.25 13.86
C MET A 127 -8.21 19.24 13.17
N GLN A 128 -7.22 18.74 12.42
CA GLN A 128 -6.23 19.56 11.73
C GLN A 128 -6.84 20.56 10.75
N ILE A 129 -7.88 20.15 10.00
CA ILE A 129 -8.59 21.03 9.06
C ILE A 129 -9.55 21.99 9.78
N THR A 130 -10.19 21.57 10.87
CA THR A 130 -11.24 22.37 11.54
C THR A 130 -10.69 23.36 12.57
N THR A 131 -9.59 23.03 13.24
CA THR A 131 -8.99 23.87 14.30
C THR A 131 -7.68 24.53 13.85
N GLY A 132 -7.15 24.16 12.68
CA GLY A 132 -5.86 24.63 12.16
C GLY A 132 -4.65 23.83 12.65
N SER A 133 -4.81 22.90 13.59
CA SER A 133 -3.73 22.02 14.04
C SER A 133 -4.25 20.68 14.56
N GLY A 134 -3.54 19.59 14.25
CA GLY A 134 -3.84 18.26 14.76
C GLY A 134 -3.12 17.93 16.07
N PHE A 135 -3.10 16.65 16.44
CA PHE A 135 -2.34 16.16 17.60
C PHE A 135 -0.89 16.62 17.53
N GLY A 136 -0.33 16.99 18.68
CA GLY A 136 1.04 17.49 18.77
C GLY A 136 1.27 18.86 18.13
N GLY A 137 0.20 19.58 17.76
CA GLY A 137 0.29 20.88 17.10
C GLY A 137 0.67 20.79 15.61
N LEU A 138 0.57 19.61 14.98
CA LEU A 138 0.91 19.44 13.57
C LEU A 138 -0.02 20.27 12.68
N LEU A 139 0.54 21.18 11.88
CA LEU A 139 -0.21 22.01 10.94
C LEU A 139 -0.55 21.24 9.65
N PRO A 140 -1.70 21.53 9.02
CA PRO A 140 -2.02 21.00 7.70
C PRO A 140 -1.01 21.50 6.64
N ILE A 141 -0.97 20.81 5.50
CA ILE A 141 -0.22 21.29 4.34
C ILE A 141 -1.06 22.29 3.57
N TYR A 142 -0.49 23.47 3.34
CA TYR A 142 -1.04 24.50 2.47
C TYR A 142 -0.57 24.25 1.04
N ARG A 143 -1.52 24.12 0.10
CA ARG A 143 -1.26 24.13 -1.34
C ARG A 143 -1.74 25.47 -1.93
N SER A 144 -1.41 25.71 -3.21
CA SER A 144 -1.85 26.91 -3.95
C SER A 144 -3.36 27.16 -3.79
N GLY A 145 -3.74 28.43 -3.59
CA GLY A 145 -5.14 28.84 -3.44
C GLY A 145 -5.74 28.55 -2.06
N ASP A 146 -4.96 28.69 -0.98
CA ASP A 146 -5.39 28.46 0.42
C ASP A 146 -5.95 27.07 0.72
N LEU A 147 -5.62 26.09 -0.13
CA LEU A 147 -6.11 24.73 0.02
C LEU A 147 -5.38 24.01 1.15
N LEU A 148 -6.13 23.65 2.19
CA LEU A 148 -5.66 22.83 3.29
C LEU A 148 -5.78 21.34 2.98
N GLN A 149 -4.72 20.59 3.25
CA GLN A 149 -4.71 19.14 3.19
C GLN A 149 -4.18 18.54 4.47
N ALA A 150 -4.89 17.55 5.01
CA ALA A 150 -4.47 16.86 6.20
C ALA A 150 -3.26 15.95 5.93
N CYS A 151 -2.34 15.89 6.88
CA CYS A 151 -1.17 15.02 6.88
C CYS A 151 -0.91 14.48 8.29
N TRP A 152 0.07 13.60 8.43
CA TRP A 152 0.49 13.05 9.71
C TRP A 152 2.01 13.02 9.82
N TYR A 153 2.53 12.66 10.99
CA TYR A 153 3.95 12.49 11.22
C TYR A 153 4.55 11.34 10.37
N GLY A 154 5.85 11.43 10.12
CA GLY A 154 6.63 10.35 9.52
C GLY A 154 6.22 9.97 8.10
N VAL A 155 5.89 8.69 7.88
CA VAL A 155 5.60 8.14 6.55
C VAL A 155 4.30 8.65 5.95
N PHE A 156 3.46 9.32 6.75
CA PHE A 156 2.16 9.86 6.35
C PHE A 156 2.20 11.39 6.27
N ASN A 157 3.38 11.97 6.07
CA ASN A 157 3.61 13.41 5.99
C ASN A 157 3.13 14.06 4.69
N ASP A 158 2.78 13.28 3.66
CA ASP A 158 2.04 13.77 2.50
C ASP A 158 0.55 13.38 2.59
N PRO A 159 -0.40 14.22 2.15
CA PRO A 159 -1.83 13.90 2.21
C PRO A 159 -2.20 12.65 1.42
N ASN A 160 -1.48 12.33 0.34
CA ASN A 160 -1.71 11.10 -0.43
C ASN A 160 -1.30 9.86 0.36
N ASP A 161 -0.30 9.96 1.24
CA ASP A 161 0.11 8.86 2.12
C ASP A 161 -0.92 8.58 3.21
N LEU A 162 -1.37 9.64 3.86
CA LEU A 162 -2.46 9.54 4.84
C LEU A 162 -3.71 8.95 4.16
N GLY A 163 -4.03 9.44 2.96
CA GLY A 163 -5.13 8.92 2.15
C GLY A 163 -4.98 7.43 1.81
N LEU A 164 -3.79 6.98 1.42
CA LEU A 164 -3.47 5.55 1.23
C LEU A 164 -3.76 4.74 2.50
N ALA A 165 -3.28 5.20 3.66
CA ALA A 165 -3.49 4.50 4.93
C ALA A 165 -4.97 4.36 5.31
N LEU A 166 -5.78 5.39 5.01
CA LEU A 166 -7.22 5.39 5.28
C LEU A 166 -8.03 4.55 4.29
N VAL A 167 -7.74 4.66 2.99
CA VAL A 167 -8.58 4.06 1.95
C VAL A 167 -8.45 2.54 1.87
N VAL A 168 -7.27 2.01 2.17
CA VAL A 168 -6.97 0.58 2.03
C VAL A 168 -7.90 -0.28 2.86
N ILE A 169 -8.34 0.17 4.04
CA ILE A 169 -9.20 -0.64 4.93
C ILE A 169 -10.71 -0.51 4.62
N MET A 170 -11.11 0.43 3.76
CA MET A 170 -12.52 0.75 3.49
C MET A 170 -13.36 -0.45 2.99
N PRO A 171 -12.87 -1.31 2.07
CA PRO A 171 -13.64 -2.48 1.65
C PRO A 171 -13.95 -3.46 2.80
N TYR A 172 -13.02 -3.66 3.73
CA TYR A 172 -13.26 -4.49 4.92
C TYR A 172 -14.29 -3.87 5.87
N ILE A 173 -14.26 -2.54 6.04
CA ILE A 173 -15.25 -1.82 6.86
C ILE A 173 -16.65 -2.00 6.28
N VAL A 174 -16.82 -1.84 4.96
CA VAL A 174 -18.12 -2.03 4.30
C VAL A 174 -18.60 -3.47 4.45
N TYR A 175 -17.72 -4.46 4.27
CA TYR A 175 -18.05 -5.86 4.53
C TYR A 175 -18.55 -6.09 5.96
N GLN A 176 -17.85 -5.55 6.96
CA GLN A 176 -18.23 -5.69 8.36
C GLN A 176 -19.49 -4.91 8.72
N ALA A 177 -19.74 -3.75 8.11
CA ALA A 177 -20.96 -2.96 8.32
C ALA A 177 -22.23 -3.70 7.94
N LEU A 178 -22.15 -4.68 7.01
CA LEU A 178 -23.29 -5.54 6.67
C LEU A 178 -23.66 -6.49 7.82
N ARG A 179 -22.73 -6.80 8.72
CA ARG A 179 -22.89 -7.72 9.87
C ARG A 179 -23.02 -6.98 11.20
N TYR A 180 -22.16 -6.00 11.45
CA TYR A 180 -22.02 -5.22 12.68
C TYR A 180 -22.28 -3.73 12.39
N ARG A 181 -23.55 -3.42 12.11
CA ARG A 181 -23.98 -2.16 11.48
C ARG A 181 -23.44 -0.91 12.17
N ILE A 182 -23.78 -0.67 13.43
CA ILE A 182 -23.55 0.64 14.08
C ILE A 182 -22.05 0.96 14.15
N LEU A 183 -21.24 0.07 14.72
CA LEU A 183 -19.81 0.31 14.93
C LEU A 183 -19.07 0.58 13.61
N TYR A 184 -19.32 -0.24 12.58
CA TYR A 184 -18.60 -0.10 11.31
C TYR A 184 -19.17 1.01 10.42
N ILE A 185 -20.44 1.41 10.59
CA ILE A 185 -20.97 2.65 9.99
C ILE A 185 -20.27 3.87 10.60
N LEU A 186 -20.04 3.88 11.93
CA LEU A 186 -19.28 4.96 12.57
C LEU A 186 -17.83 4.99 12.09
N PHE A 187 -17.16 3.84 11.99
CA PHE A 187 -15.82 3.78 11.39
C PHE A 187 -15.82 4.28 9.95
N PHE A 188 -16.78 3.86 9.13
CA PHE A 188 -16.89 4.29 7.74
C PHE A 188 -17.07 5.81 7.63
N ALA A 189 -18.01 6.39 8.39
CA ALA A 189 -18.28 7.82 8.34
C ALA A 189 -17.06 8.64 8.79
N LEU A 190 -16.42 8.23 9.88
CA LEU A 190 -15.23 8.90 10.41
C LEU A 190 -14.07 8.83 9.42
N ILE A 191 -13.79 7.63 8.87
CA ILE A 191 -12.67 7.44 7.93
C ILE A 191 -12.94 8.13 6.59
N LEU A 192 -14.19 8.16 6.13
CA LEU A 192 -14.57 8.94 4.95
C LEU A 192 -14.33 10.44 5.18
N GLY A 193 -14.63 10.96 6.38
CA GLY A 193 -14.28 12.33 6.76
C GLY A 193 -12.77 12.59 6.76
N GLY A 194 -11.98 11.64 7.26
CA GLY A 194 -10.51 11.68 7.17
C GLY A 194 -10.02 11.72 5.72
N ILE A 195 -10.55 10.83 4.85
CA ILE A 195 -10.25 10.80 3.41
C ILE A 195 -10.58 12.14 2.76
N TYR A 196 -11.74 12.73 3.09
CA TYR A 196 -12.13 14.04 2.59
C TYR A 196 -11.11 15.13 2.97
N CYS A 197 -10.64 15.12 4.23
CA CYS A 197 -9.64 16.06 4.73
C CYS A 197 -8.27 15.93 4.05
N THR A 198 -7.93 14.78 3.47
CA THR A 198 -6.69 14.63 2.69
C THR A 198 -6.73 15.39 1.35
N ASN A 199 -7.94 15.62 0.82
CA ASN A 199 -8.16 16.24 -0.49
C ASN A 199 -7.30 15.60 -1.60
N SER A 200 -7.16 14.27 -1.60
CA SER A 200 -6.38 13.52 -2.58
C SER A 200 -7.26 12.89 -3.67
N ARG A 201 -7.10 13.33 -4.92
CA ARG A 201 -7.77 12.71 -6.09
C ARG A 201 -7.43 11.21 -6.20
N GLY A 202 -6.17 10.84 -5.96
CA GLY A 202 -5.71 9.44 -6.03
C GLY A 202 -6.37 8.56 -4.98
N THR A 203 -6.58 9.08 -3.77
CA THR A 203 -7.30 8.36 -2.70
C THR A 203 -8.76 8.10 -3.07
N LEU A 204 -9.44 9.05 -3.73
CA LEU A 204 -10.83 8.86 -4.16
C LEU A 204 -10.95 7.83 -5.28
N VAL A 205 -10.05 7.86 -6.26
CA VAL A 205 -9.98 6.82 -7.31
C VAL A 205 -9.75 5.44 -6.69
N SER A 206 -8.90 5.36 -5.67
CA SER A 206 -8.61 4.12 -4.94
C SER A 206 -9.80 3.63 -4.12
N LEU A 207 -10.58 4.55 -3.54
CA LEU A 207 -11.82 4.24 -2.82
C LEU A 207 -12.84 3.62 -3.77
N LEU A 208 -13.02 4.23 -4.95
CA LEU A 208 -13.91 3.72 -6.00
C LEU A 208 -13.46 2.36 -6.52
N ALA A 209 -12.17 2.19 -6.77
CA ALA A 209 -11.61 0.91 -7.21
C ALA A 209 -11.83 -0.18 -6.15
N GLY A 210 -11.47 0.09 -4.88
CA GLY A 210 -11.64 -0.86 -3.79
C GLY A 210 -13.10 -1.26 -3.56
N LEU A 211 -13.99 -0.28 -3.40
CA LEU A 211 -15.41 -0.56 -3.13
C LEU A 211 -16.13 -1.14 -4.35
N GLY A 212 -15.82 -0.66 -5.55
CA GLY A 212 -16.33 -1.22 -6.80
C GLY A 212 -15.94 -2.68 -6.96
N MET A 213 -14.67 -3.03 -6.75
CA MET A 213 -14.21 -4.42 -6.82
C MET A 213 -14.86 -5.30 -5.76
N PHE A 214 -15.04 -4.79 -4.53
CA PHE A 214 -15.74 -5.54 -3.49
C PHE A 214 -17.17 -5.90 -3.92
N PHE A 215 -17.93 -4.95 -4.48
CA PHE A 215 -19.29 -5.23 -4.96
C PHE A 215 -19.32 -6.09 -6.21
N ILE A 216 -18.36 -5.97 -7.13
CA ILE A 216 -18.23 -6.86 -8.30
C ILE A 216 -18.05 -8.30 -7.82
N PHE A 217 -17.13 -8.53 -6.89
CA PHE A 217 -16.88 -9.87 -6.34
C PHE A 217 -18.08 -10.38 -5.56
N LYS A 218 -18.64 -9.58 -4.63
CA LYS A 218 -19.79 -9.96 -3.80
C LYS A 218 -21.02 -10.32 -4.66
N LYS A 219 -21.34 -9.51 -5.68
CA LYS A 219 -22.51 -9.74 -6.55
C LYS A 219 -22.23 -10.72 -7.68
N LYS A 220 -20.97 -11.14 -7.88
CA LYS A 220 -20.52 -11.97 -9.01
C LYS A 220 -20.98 -11.39 -10.36
N SER A 221 -21.06 -10.06 -10.45
CA SER A 221 -21.67 -9.34 -11.57
C SER A 221 -21.06 -7.95 -11.74
N MET A 222 -20.94 -7.50 -12.99
CA MET A 222 -20.51 -6.14 -13.34
C MET A 222 -21.48 -5.07 -12.86
N LYS A 223 -22.66 -5.42 -12.32
CA LYS A 223 -23.55 -4.46 -11.64
C LYS A 223 -22.88 -3.77 -10.44
N GLY A 224 -21.80 -4.32 -9.89
CA GLY A 224 -20.94 -3.60 -8.94
C GLY A 224 -20.33 -2.30 -9.49
N LEU A 225 -20.09 -2.22 -10.81
CA LEU A 225 -19.67 -0.99 -11.48
C LEU A 225 -20.76 0.09 -11.46
N ILE A 226 -22.04 -0.28 -11.41
CA ILE A 226 -23.13 0.71 -11.30
C ILE A 226 -23.07 1.37 -9.93
N ILE A 227 -22.86 0.59 -8.87
CA ILE A 227 -22.67 1.12 -7.51
C ILE A 227 -21.41 1.99 -7.46
N ALA A 228 -20.30 1.53 -8.02
CA ALA A 228 -19.07 2.33 -8.14
C ALA A 228 -19.31 3.64 -8.93
N GLY A 229 -20.10 3.59 -9.99
CA GLY A 229 -20.49 4.76 -10.79
C GLY A 229 -21.32 5.77 -9.98
N PHE A 230 -22.33 5.31 -9.25
CA PHE A 230 -23.10 6.19 -8.34
C PHE A 230 -22.22 6.80 -7.25
N MET A 231 -21.31 6.00 -6.68
CA MET A 231 -20.33 6.51 -5.72
C MET A 231 -19.39 7.54 -6.34
N ALA A 232 -18.96 7.32 -7.58
CA ALA A 232 -18.11 8.26 -8.31
C ALA A 232 -18.84 9.59 -8.56
N VAL A 233 -20.11 9.54 -8.95
CA VAL A 233 -20.96 10.73 -9.11
C VAL A 233 -21.16 11.45 -7.78
N ALA A 234 -21.44 10.73 -6.70
CA ALA A 234 -21.59 11.33 -5.37
C ALA A 234 -20.27 12.00 -4.90
N LEU A 235 -19.13 11.35 -5.11
CA LEU A 235 -17.82 11.94 -4.83
C LEU A 235 -17.48 13.10 -5.77
N PHE A 236 -18.00 13.14 -6.99
CA PHE A 236 -17.81 14.28 -7.88
C PHE A 236 -18.63 15.49 -7.42
N LEU A 237 -19.89 15.27 -7.04
CA LEU A 237 -20.81 16.34 -6.64
C LEU A 237 -20.54 16.87 -5.23
N PHE A 238 -20.12 16.00 -4.31
CA PHE A 238 -19.98 16.32 -2.88
C PHE A 238 -18.55 16.05 -2.35
N GLY A 239 -17.62 15.65 -3.21
CA GLY A 239 -16.26 15.37 -2.80
C GLY A 239 -15.40 16.62 -2.63
N PRO A 240 -14.13 16.43 -2.25
CA PRO A 240 -13.20 17.51 -1.98
C PRO A 240 -13.05 18.47 -3.15
N SER A 241 -12.77 19.75 -2.86
CA SER A 241 -12.68 20.84 -3.84
C SER A 241 -11.82 20.53 -5.07
N ARG A 242 -10.75 19.73 -4.94
CA ARG A 242 -9.91 19.39 -6.08
C ARG A 242 -10.61 18.50 -7.11
N VAL A 243 -11.73 17.86 -6.78
CA VAL A 243 -12.49 17.02 -7.71
C VAL A 243 -13.29 17.88 -8.70
N SER A 244 -13.76 19.07 -8.31
CA SER A 244 -14.46 19.98 -9.22
C SER A 244 -13.51 20.76 -10.15
N GLU A 245 -12.21 20.82 -9.82
CA GLU A 245 -11.16 21.46 -10.62
C GLU A 245 -10.57 20.55 -11.74
N ILE A 246 -11.20 19.41 -12.06
CA ILE A 246 -10.67 18.45 -13.06
C ILE A 246 -10.60 19.03 -14.49
N ASN A 247 -11.31 20.13 -14.78
CA ASN A 247 -11.41 20.70 -16.12
C ASN A 247 -10.16 21.45 -16.62
N THR A 248 -9.16 21.70 -15.77
CA THR A 248 -7.85 22.21 -16.18
C THR A 248 -6.86 21.04 -16.20
N VAL A 249 -6.18 20.82 -17.33
CA VAL A 249 -4.96 19.99 -17.34
C VAL A 249 -3.93 20.73 -16.51
N ASP A 250 -3.97 20.54 -15.18
CA ASP A 250 -3.11 21.26 -14.25
C ASP A 250 -1.63 21.01 -14.58
N ALA A 251 -0.79 22.00 -14.30
CA ALA A 251 0.68 21.85 -14.31
C ALA A 251 1.15 20.62 -13.50
N SER A 252 0.38 20.22 -12.48
CA SER A 252 0.64 19.00 -11.69
C SER A 252 0.43 17.70 -12.47
N SER A 253 -0.56 17.62 -13.37
CA SER A 253 -0.81 16.42 -14.19
C SER A 253 0.24 16.30 -15.29
N TYR A 254 0.58 17.41 -15.95
CA TYR A 254 1.64 17.44 -16.96
C TYR A 254 3.02 17.09 -16.34
N GLY A 255 3.34 17.66 -15.18
CA GLY A 255 4.59 17.35 -14.46
C GLY A 255 4.72 15.86 -14.08
N ARG A 256 3.62 15.15 -13.86
CA ARG A 256 3.66 13.69 -13.62
C ARG A 256 3.99 12.90 -14.88
N ILE A 257 3.41 13.26 -16.02
CA ILE A 257 3.69 12.59 -17.30
C ILE A 257 5.16 12.79 -17.69
N ASP A 258 5.68 14.01 -17.51
CA ASP A 258 7.09 14.30 -17.72
C ASP A 258 8.00 13.50 -16.76
N ALA A 259 7.65 13.44 -15.47
CA ALA A 259 8.36 12.60 -14.51
C ALA A 259 8.31 11.11 -14.92
N TRP A 260 7.20 10.62 -15.49
CA TRP A 260 7.10 9.24 -15.96
C TRP A 260 7.99 8.97 -17.17
N TYR A 261 8.04 9.92 -18.11
CA TYR A 261 8.97 9.86 -19.23
C TYR A 261 10.43 9.84 -18.75
N ALA A 262 10.79 10.71 -17.81
CA ALA A 262 12.11 10.72 -17.18
C ALA A 262 12.41 9.39 -16.48
N GLY A 263 11.45 8.81 -15.75
CA GLY A 263 11.61 7.50 -15.11
C GLY A 263 11.87 6.37 -16.10
N LEU A 264 11.19 6.35 -17.24
CA LEU A 264 11.48 5.39 -18.31
C LEU A 264 12.86 5.64 -18.94
N LYS A 265 13.32 6.89 -19.05
CA LYS A 265 14.68 7.23 -19.51
C LYS A 265 15.75 6.77 -18.53
N MET A 266 15.53 6.92 -17.23
CA MET A 266 16.43 6.37 -16.20
C MET A 266 16.53 4.86 -16.33
N MET A 267 15.40 4.15 -16.45
CA MET A 267 15.41 2.71 -16.72
C MET A 267 16.14 2.39 -18.03
N GLN A 268 15.96 3.16 -19.11
CA GLN A 268 16.69 2.94 -20.37
C GLN A 268 18.22 3.08 -20.21
N SER A 269 18.68 4.01 -19.37
CA SER A 269 20.12 4.17 -19.09
C SER A 269 20.72 3.03 -18.25
N SER A 270 19.92 2.37 -17.41
CA SER A 270 20.31 1.22 -16.61
C SER A 270 19.20 0.15 -16.60
N PRO A 271 19.06 -0.64 -17.68
CA PRO A 271 17.87 -1.47 -17.91
C PRO A 271 17.62 -2.55 -16.87
N LEU A 272 18.67 -3.14 -16.31
CA LEU A 272 18.54 -4.29 -15.41
C LEU A 272 18.35 -3.88 -13.96
N ILE A 273 19.12 -2.89 -13.50
CA ILE A 273 19.23 -2.54 -12.08
C ILE A 273 18.87 -1.09 -11.76
N GLY A 274 18.57 -0.24 -12.75
CA GLY A 274 18.14 1.14 -12.54
C GLY A 274 19.25 2.06 -12.03
N VAL A 275 18.88 3.29 -11.66
CA VAL A 275 19.80 4.36 -11.25
C VAL A 275 20.11 4.37 -9.74
N GLY A 276 19.52 3.46 -8.95
CA GLY A 276 19.69 3.40 -7.51
C GLY A 276 18.47 3.94 -6.75
N PRO A 277 17.99 3.24 -5.71
CA PRO A 277 16.96 3.76 -4.80
C PRO A 277 17.30 5.14 -4.22
N GLY A 278 16.33 6.05 -4.28
CA GLY A 278 16.48 7.44 -3.84
C GLY A 278 17.24 8.35 -4.80
N ALA A 279 17.67 7.87 -5.98
CA ALA A 279 18.38 8.68 -6.97
C ALA A 279 17.44 9.36 -7.99
N PHE A 280 16.12 9.09 -7.96
CA PHE A 280 15.20 9.65 -8.95
C PHE A 280 15.28 11.19 -9.02
N THR A 281 15.34 11.85 -7.86
CA THR A 281 15.40 13.32 -7.77
C THR A 281 16.76 13.91 -8.12
N ASP A 282 17.79 13.08 -8.28
CA ASP A 282 19.09 13.50 -8.82
C ASP A 282 19.01 13.71 -10.34
N HIS A 283 18.02 13.09 -10.98
CA HIS A 283 17.80 13.12 -12.43
C HIS A 283 16.54 13.91 -12.85
N HIS A 284 15.68 14.30 -11.91
CA HIS A 284 14.44 15.01 -12.21
C HIS A 284 13.99 15.90 -11.02
N PRO A 285 13.42 17.10 -11.23
CA PRO A 285 13.09 18.03 -10.13
C PRO A 285 12.05 17.52 -9.12
N ILE A 286 11.19 16.57 -9.54
CA ILE A 286 10.19 15.92 -8.70
C ILE A 286 10.30 14.41 -8.81
N THR A 287 9.83 13.69 -7.79
CA THR A 287 9.72 12.23 -7.85
C THR A 287 8.68 11.77 -8.90
N ALA A 288 8.63 10.47 -9.19
CA ALA A 288 7.71 9.89 -10.18
C ALA A 288 6.21 10.09 -9.86
N HIS A 289 5.86 10.32 -8.59
CA HIS A 289 4.48 10.28 -8.11
C HIS A 289 3.71 9.02 -8.55
N ASN A 290 4.45 7.92 -8.73
CA ASN A 290 3.95 6.61 -9.12
C ASN A 290 4.98 5.56 -8.70
N SER A 291 4.60 4.65 -7.81
CA SER A 291 5.54 3.68 -7.23
C SER A 291 6.05 2.65 -8.23
N TYR A 292 5.29 2.34 -9.29
CA TYR A 292 5.72 1.41 -10.32
C TYR A 292 6.77 2.02 -11.25
N VAL A 293 6.55 3.27 -11.66
CA VAL A 293 7.54 4.03 -12.43
C VAL A 293 8.80 4.27 -11.60
N LEU A 294 8.66 4.62 -10.32
CA LEU A 294 9.78 4.79 -9.41
C LEU A 294 10.59 3.49 -9.28
N ALA A 295 9.92 2.35 -9.07
CA ALA A 295 10.58 1.05 -9.01
C ALA A 295 11.35 0.76 -10.31
N ALA A 296 10.74 0.98 -11.48
CA ALA A 296 11.37 0.77 -12.77
C ALA A 296 12.62 1.66 -12.96
N ALA A 297 12.53 2.95 -12.62
CA ALA A 297 13.62 3.90 -12.74
C ALA A 297 14.79 3.55 -11.82
N GLU A 298 14.52 3.33 -10.54
CA GLU A 298 15.55 3.18 -9.51
C GLU A 298 16.12 1.77 -9.42
N THR A 299 15.36 0.74 -9.82
CA THR A 299 15.77 -0.67 -9.66
C THR A 299 15.77 -1.48 -10.96
N GLY A 300 15.48 -0.82 -12.09
CA GLY A 300 15.48 -1.43 -13.41
C GLY A 300 14.33 -2.42 -13.60
N PHE A 301 14.38 -3.13 -14.72
CA PHE A 301 13.37 -4.12 -15.06
C PHE A 301 13.36 -5.30 -14.08
N LEU A 302 14.52 -5.73 -13.56
CA LEU A 302 14.57 -6.81 -12.56
C LEU A 302 13.88 -6.40 -11.28
N GLY A 303 14.16 -5.19 -10.77
CA GLY A 303 13.50 -4.71 -9.57
C GLY A 303 12.00 -4.52 -9.77
N LEU A 304 11.56 -3.97 -10.91
CA LEU A 304 10.14 -3.89 -11.26
C LEU A 304 9.46 -5.28 -11.27
N MET A 305 10.12 -6.31 -11.83
CA MET A 305 9.58 -7.67 -11.85
C MET A 305 9.29 -8.21 -10.45
N PHE A 306 10.25 -8.09 -9.52
CA PHE A 306 10.07 -8.59 -8.16
C PHE A 306 9.19 -7.68 -7.30
N TYR A 307 9.16 -6.38 -7.57
CA TYR A 307 8.19 -5.45 -6.97
C TYR A 307 6.74 -5.80 -7.38
N ASN A 308 6.49 -6.03 -8.67
CA ASN A 308 5.20 -6.52 -9.14
C ASN A 308 4.88 -7.93 -8.59
N GLY A 309 5.90 -8.76 -8.41
CA GLY A 309 5.82 -10.03 -7.70
C GLY A 309 5.36 -9.88 -6.25
N ALA A 310 5.83 -8.85 -5.55
CA ALA A 310 5.45 -8.58 -4.18
C ALA A 310 4.03 -8.03 -4.03
N ILE A 311 3.54 -7.26 -5.01
CA ILE A 311 2.29 -6.49 -4.88
C ILE A 311 1.15 -7.03 -5.77
N LEU A 312 1.38 -7.15 -7.07
CA LEU A 312 0.32 -7.49 -8.04
C LEU A 312 0.04 -8.98 -8.11
N ILE A 313 1.07 -9.82 -8.00
CA ILE A 313 0.91 -11.27 -8.06
C ILE A 313 0.01 -11.81 -6.93
N PRO A 314 0.16 -11.39 -5.65
CA PRO A 314 -0.78 -11.77 -4.60
C PRO A 314 -2.22 -11.44 -4.95
N ILE A 315 -2.47 -10.26 -5.55
CA ILE A 315 -3.80 -9.82 -5.98
C ILE A 315 -4.34 -10.71 -7.10
N LEU A 316 -3.56 -10.94 -8.15
CA LEU A 316 -3.98 -11.76 -9.29
C LEU A 316 -4.31 -13.20 -8.88
N LEU A 317 -3.48 -13.78 -8.02
CA LEU A 317 -3.72 -15.11 -7.50
C LEU A 317 -4.88 -15.17 -6.50
N GLY A 318 -4.99 -14.17 -5.62
CA GLY A 318 -6.12 -14.04 -4.71
C GLY A 318 -7.44 -13.94 -5.47
N ALA A 319 -7.48 -13.18 -6.58
CA ALA A 319 -8.63 -13.11 -7.46
C ALA A 319 -8.97 -14.49 -8.05
N ARG A 320 -7.97 -15.23 -8.54
CA ARG A 320 -8.17 -16.57 -9.09
C ARG A 320 -8.75 -17.54 -8.06
N VAL A 321 -8.18 -17.58 -6.85
CA VAL A 321 -8.69 -18.43 -5.77
C VAL A 321 -10.11 -18.02 -5.39
N LEU A 322 -10.38 -16.73 -5.25
CA LEU A 322 -11.72 -16.22 -4.96
C LEU A 322 -12.74 -16.69 -6.02
N PHE A 323 -12.39 -16.67 -7.31
CA PHE A 323 -13.27 -17.15 -8.38
C PHE A 323 -13.48 -18.67 -8.40
N GLN A 324 -12.57 -19.45 -7.81
CA GLN A 324 -12.70 -20.90 -7.67
C GLN A 324 -13.48 -21.28 -6.41
N GLU A 325 -13.36 -20.49 -5.34
CA GLU A 325 -13.96 -20.74 -4.02
C GLU A 325 -15.28 -19.96 -3.82
N LYS A 326 -16.13 -19.91 -4.85
CA LYS A 326 -17.37 -19.11 -4.86
C LYS A 326 -18.41 -19.49 -3.81
N GLU A 327 -18.32 -20.70 -3.26
CA GLU A 327 -19.26 -21.26 -2.27
C GLU A 327 -18.66 -21.30 -0.86
N ASN A 328 -17.41 -20.85 -0.68
CA ASN A 328 -16.75 -20.80 0.61
C ASN A 328 -17.50 -19.84 1.56
N GLU A 329 -17.74 -20.24 2.81
CA GLU A 329 -18.42 -19.43 3.82
C GLU A 329 -17.71 -18.08 4.08
N ASN A 330 -16.40 -18.02 3.83
CA ASN A 330 -15.56 -16.83 4.01
C ASN A 330 -15.37 -16.06 2.69
N PHE A 331 -16.13 -16.36 1.63
CA PHE A 331 -16.02 -15.70 0.32
C PHE A 331 -16.06 -14.16 0.41
N GLU A 332 -17.02 -13.60 1.15
CA GLU A 332 -17.14 -12.15 1.27
C GLU A 332 -15.96 -11.51 2.01
N LEU A 333 -15.39 -12.21 3.00
CA LEU A 333 -14.21 -11.76 3.72
C LEU A 333 -13.00 -11.74 2.78
N MET A 334 -12.77 -12.83 2.04
CA MET A 334 -11.70 -12.91 1.02
C MET A 334 -11.86 -11.81 -0.04
N ALA A 335 -13.09 -11.59 -0.52
CA ALA A 335 -13.40 -10.52 -1.47
C ALA A 335 -13.08 -9.13 -0.90
N SER A 336 -13.41 -8.88 0.37
CA SER A 336 -13.12 -7.59 1.02
C SER A 336 -11.62 -7.34 1.13
N ILE A 337 -10.83 -8.35 1.52
CA ILE A 337 -9.39 -8.22 1.74
C ILE A 337 -8.63 -8.10 0.42
N LEU A 338 -9.04 -8.87 -0.60
CA LEU A 338 -8.55 -8.69 -1.96
C LEU A 338 -8.83 -7.28 -2.48
N SER A 339 -10.02 -6.74 -2.19
CA SER A 339 -10.39 -5.38 -2.57
C SER A 339 -9.60 -4.31 -1.82
N CYS A 340 -9.23 -4.55 -0.56
CA CYS A 340 -8.30 -3.70 0.19
C CYS A 340 -6.93 -3.66 -0.49
N ALA A 341 -6.41 -4.81 -0.92
CA ALA A 341 -5.13 -4.89 -1.64
C ALA A 341 -5.19 -4.18 -3.01
N ILE A 342 -6.31 -4.30 -3.73
CA ILE A 342 -6.55 -3.55 -4.99
C ILE A 342 -6.59 -2.04 -4.73
N ALA A 343 -7.29 -1.58 -3.69
CA ALA A 343 -7.31 -0.16 -3.33
C ALA A 343 -5.89 0.36 -3.05
N GLY A 344 -5.07 -0.41 -2.33
CA GLY A 344 -3.66 -0.09 -2.09
C GLY A 344 -2.84 -0.01 -3.38
N ALA A 345 -2.96 -1.02 -4.26
CA ALA A 345 -2.26 -1.06 -5.55
C ALA A 345 -2.64 0.10 -6.47
N VAL A 346 -3.91 0.50 -6.49
CA VAL A 346 -4.37 1.67 -7.24
C VAL A 346 -3.85 2.96 -6.62
N SER A 347 -3.83 3.07 -5.29
CA SER A 347 -3.37 4.28 -4.61
C SER A 347 -1.89 4.56 -4.84
N ILE A 348 -1.04 3.52 -4.93
CA ILE A 348 0.38 3.68 -5.23
C ILE A 348 0.69 4.06 -6.69
N CYS A 349 -0.30 4.05 -7.59
CA CYS A 349 -0.17 4.68 -8.91
C CYS A 349 -0.09 6.21 -8.84
N PHE A 350 -0.52 6.81 -7.72
CA PHE A 350 -0.61 8.27 -7.54
C PHE A 350 0.43 8.82 -6.56
N ILE A 351 1.32 7.97 -6.03
CA ILE A 351 2.34 8.36 -5.06
C ILE A 351 3.60 7.49 -5.18
N SER A 352 4.75 8.07 -4.84
CA SER A 352 6.08 7.43 -4.84
C SER A 352 6.40 6.77 -3.50
N ARG A 353 5.91 5.54 -3.29
CA ARG A 353 5.99 4.81 -2.01
C ARG A 353 6.38 3.34 -2.19
N THR A 354 7.30 3.09 -3.13
CA THR A 354 7.85 1.77 -3.45
C THR A 354 8.44 1.04 -2.23
N TYR A 355 9.04 1.78 -1.29
CA TYR A 355 9.78 1.21 -0.16
C TYR A 355 9.03 1.28 1.18
N ILE A 356 7.82 1.85 1.20
CA ILE A 356 7.04 2.05 2.43
C ILE A 356 6.20 0.83 2.76
N MET A 357 5.93 0.59 4.04
CA MET A 357 5.43 -0.70 4.54
C MET A 357 4.05 -1.10 4.02
N VAL A 358 3.14 -0.14 3.80
CA VAL A 358 1.69 -0.41 3.68
C VAL A 358 1.36 -1.45 2.60
N PRO A 359 1.89 -1.36 1.36
CA PRO A 359 1.66 -2.37 0.33
C PRO A 359 2.15 -3.77 0.75
N TYR A 360 3.31 -3.87 1.41
CA TYR A 360 3.88 -5.14 1.85
C TYR A 360 3.07 -5.76 3.00
N MET A 361 2.59 -4.95 3.95
CA MET A 361 1.66 -5.41 4.99
C MET A 361 0.39 -6.00 4.36
N MET A 362 -0.17 -5.33 3.35
CA MET A 362 -1.36 -5.83 2.64
C MET A 362 -1.11 -7.15 1.92
N SER A 363 0.06 -7.32 1.28
CA SER A 363 0.46 -8.61 0.71
C SER A 363 0.57 -9.71 1.77
N GLY A 364 1.09 -9.39 2.96
CA GLY A 364 1.16 -10.32 4.09
C GLY A 364 -0.23 -10.73 4.60
N ILE A 365 -1.15 -9.78 4.75
CA ILE A 365 -2.54 -10.05 5.16
C ILE A 365 -3.24 -10.92 4.12
N LEU A 366 -3.08 -10.60 2.83
CA LEU A 366 -3.67 -11.36 1.74
C LEU A 366 -3.14 -12.80 1.73
N TYR A 367 -1.82 -12.98 1.88
CA TYR A 367 -1.21 -14.30 2.02
C TYR A 367 -1.81 -15.08 3.18
N SER A 368 -1.84 -14.50 4.38
CA SER A 368 -2.33 -15.15 5.60
C SER A 368 -3.80 -15.57 5.52
N VAL A 369 -4.67 -14.72 4.95
CA VAL A 369 -6.10 -15.02 4.83
C VAL A 369 -6.33 -16.14 3.83
N PHE A 370 -5.73 -16.03 2.64
CA PHE A 370 -5.92 -17.04 1.60
C PHE A 370 -5.30 -18.38 2.04
N HIS A 371 -4.17 -18.37 2.74
CA HIS A 371 -3.62 -19.61 3.31
C HIS A 371 -4.49 -20.20 4.43
N SER A 372 -5.21 -19.37 5.19
CA SER A 372 -6.11 -19.84 6.26
C SER A 372 -7.44 -20.39 5.75
N VAL A 373 -7.86 -20.02 4.54
CA VAL A 373 -9.22 -20.28 4.02
C VAL A 373 -9.21 -21.16 2.77
N ALA A 374 -8.18 -21.07 1.93
CA ALA A 374 -8.11 -21.82 0.69
C ALA A 374 -7.60 -23.26 0.95
N PRO A 375 -8.13 -24.26 0.23
CA PRO A 375 -7.61 -25.61 0.27
C PRO A 375 -6.11 -25.66 -0.06
N ASP A 376 -5.36 -26.57 0.59
CA ASP A 376 -3.92 -26.76 0.36
C ASP A 376 -3.57 -26.94 -1.12
N ARG A 377 -4.46 -27.56 -1.90
CA ARG A 377 -4.29 -27.69 -3.35
C ARG A 377 -4.16 -26.33 -4.04
N LEU A 378 -5.04 -25.37 -3.73
CA LEU A 378 -5.03 -24.04 -4.36
C LEU A 378 -3.84 -23.21 -3.89
N THR A 379 -3.48 -23.33 -2.60
CA THR A 379 -2.26 -22.73 -2.05
C THR A 379 -1.01 -23.29 -2.74
N ASN A 380 -0.96 -24.60 -2.99
CA ASN A 380 0.14 -25.24 -3.71
C ASN A 380 0.14 -24.86 -5.20
N GLU A 381 -1.03 -24.69 -5.84
CA GLU A 381 -1.13 -24.17 -7.22
C GLU A 381 -0.65 -22.71 -7.33
N MET A 382 -1.01 -21.87 -6.36
CA MET A 382 -0.54 -20.48 -6.24
C MET A 382 0.99 -20.45 -6.18
N GLN A 383 1.58 -21.35 -5.39
CA GLN A 383 3.03 -21.44 -5.28
C GLN A 383 3.63 -22.03 -6.56
N THR A 384 3.14 -23.13 -7.12
CA THR A 384 3.82 -23.84 -8.23
C THR A 384 3.69 -23.17 -9.61
N ARG A 385 2.56 -22.50 -9.92
CA ARG A 385 2.33 -21.92 -11.26
C ARG A 385 3.01 -20.57 -11.51
N LEU A 386 3.49 -19.91 -10.46
CA LEU A 386 4.22 -18.66 -10.60
C LEU A 386 5.64 -18.91 -11.10
N SER A 387 5.79 -18.77 -12.40
CA SER A 387 7.06 -18.73 -13.10
C SER A 387 7.51 -17.29 -13.33
N ILE A 388 8.82 -17.10 -13.48
CA ILE A 388 9.46 -15.85 -13.92
C ILE A 388 8.77 -15.27 -15.18
N LYS A 389 8.16 -16.11 -16.02
CA LYS A 389 7.39 -15.69 -17.21
C LYS A 389 6.18 -14.80 -16.85
N HIS A 390 5.47 -15.08 -15.76
CA HIS A 390 4.32 -14.25 -15.35
C HIS A 390 4.80 -12.89 -14.83
N LEU A 391 5.88 -12.87 -14.03
CA LEU A 391 6.49 -11.63 -13.55
C LEU A 391 6.95 -10.75 -14.72
N PHE A 392 7.59 -11.38 -15.72
CA PHE A 392 8.02 -10.72 -16.93
C PHE A 392 6.82 -10.12 -17.69
N LEU A 393 5.78 -10.93 -17.96
CA LEU A 393 4.63 -10.49 -18.74
C LEU A 393 3.88 -9.33 -18.07
N VAL A 394 3.62 -9.43 -16.76
CA VAL A 394 2.95 -8.37 -15.99
C VAL A 394 3.77 -7.07 -16.02
N SER A 395 5.08 -7.18 -15.84
CA SER A 395 5.97 -6.00 -15.80
C SER A 395 6.15 -5.38 -17.18
N PHE A 396 6.26 -6.20 -18.23
CA PHE A 396 6.32 -5.73 -19.61
C PHE A 396 5.03 -5.04 -20.02
N LEU A 397 3.86 -5.64 -19.73
CA LEU A 397 2.57 -5.02 -20.02
C LEU A 397 2.41 -3.70 -19.28
N MET A 398 2.82 -3.63 -18.02
CA MET A 398 2.78 -2.39 -17.24
C MET A 398 3.65 -1.29 -17.85
N LEU A 399 4.88 -1.60 -18.24
CA LEU A 399 5.75 -0.63 -18.93
C LEU A 399 5.18 -0.20 -20.28
N PHE A 400 4.58 -1.13 -21.03
CA PHE A 400 3.91 -0.82 -22.28
C PHE A 400 2.72 0.12 -22.08
N LEU A 401 1.91 -0.09 -21.04
CA LEU A 401 0.80 0.81 -20.69
C LEU A 401 1.30 2.19 -20.28
N PHE A 402 2.38 2.29 -19.50
CA PHE A 402 2.99 3.58 -19.18
C PHE A 402 3.52 4.29 -20.42
N TYR A 403 4.20 3.57 -21.31
CA TYR A 403 4.67 4.11 -22.58
C TYR A 403 3.51 4.65 -23.43
N LEU A 404 2.42 3.89 -23.57
CA LEU A 404 1.24 4.35 -24.30
C LEU A 404 0.60 5.58 -23.64
N ALA A 405 0.50 5.61 -22.31
CA ALA A 405 -0.01 6.77 -21.60
C ALA A 405 0.85 8.01 -21.85
N ILE A 406 2.18 7.88 -21.79
CA ILE A 406 3.11 8.97 -22.07
C ILE A 406 2.96 9.48 -23.50
N VAL A 407 2.94 8.59 -24.50
CA VAL A 407 2.79 8.94 -25.92
C VAL A 407 1.41 9.56 -26.23
N PHE A 408 0.38 9.22 -25.46
CA PHE A 408 -0.95 9.78 -25.66
C PHE A 408 -1.07 11.21 -25.11
N PHE A 409 -0.32 11.55 -24.06
CA PHE A 409 -0.43 12.83 -23.36
C PHE A 409 0.72 13.82 -23.62
N LEU A 410 1.85 13.38 -24.21
CA LEU A 410 2.91 14.22 -24.79
C LEU A 410 2.72 14.32 -26.30
#